data_AF-A0A6M1Y9I2-F1
#
_entry.id   AF-A0A6M1Y9I2-F1
#
_cell.length_a   1.000
_cell.length_b   1.000
_cell.length_c   1.000
_cell.angle_alpha   90.00
_cell.angle_beta   90.00
_cell.angle_gamma   90.00
#
_symmetry.space_group_name_H-M   'P 1'
#
loop_
_entity.id
_entity.type
_entity.pdbx_description
1 polymer ?
#
loop_
_entity_poly.entity_id
_entity_poly.type
_entity_poly.pdbx_seq_one_letter_code
_entity_poly.pdbx_strand_id
1 'polypeptide(L)'
;MVTQKSEFAGNQYAGALAQFERQRMVTVVSATLGLLLAGFIGWLVISRSFGRPVAQVVDAADKMAAGDFEFKVEAANPDDEVGKLVEAVNRVQASVKGMVTDANMLAKAAVQGRLSTRADATKHKGEFREIVEGVNNTLDAVIGPLNVAAGYVDRISNGDIPEKITDEYKGDFNALKNNLNTCIDAVNRLVVDANMLSEAALAGKLATRADAKRHEGDFRKIVEGVNATLDAVVVPVNEVKRVMVALSEGDLTQKIQGNYQGDFKVLQEAVDDSIDKLNSLISGIKSSADLINTAAKEIAAGNTNLSQRTEEQASSLEETASSMEELTSTVKQ
;
A
#
# COMPACT_ATOMS: atom_id res chain seq x y z
N MET A 1 106.75 -81.07 -37.83
CA MET A 1 105.78 -80.50 -38.79
C MET A 1 104.30 -80.80 -38.47
N VAL A 2 103.96 -81.78 -37.62
CA VAL A 2 102.55 -82.06 -37.26
C VAL A 2 102.02 -81.08 -36.19
N THR A 3 102.88 -80.57 -35.32
CA THR A 3 102.51 -79.67 -34.21
C THR A 3 102.17 -78.23 -34.63
N GLN A 4 102.72 -77.73 -35.73
CA GLN A 4 102.47 -76.36 -36.23
C GLN A 4 101.11 -76.23 -36.96
N LYS A 5 100.63 -77.33 -37.56
CA LYS A 5 99.35 -77.36 -38.30
C LYS A 5 98.13 -77.42 -37.37
N SER A 6 98.24 -78.08 -36.22
CA SER A 6 97.19 -78.09 -35.20
C SER A 6 97.07 -76.75 -34.47
N GLU A 7 98.19 -76.05 -34.28
CA GLU A 7 98.22 -74.72 -33.65
C GLU A 7 97.59 -73.64 -34.55
N PHE A 8 97.83 -73.70 -35.86
CA PHE A 8 97.21 -72.80 -36.84
C PHE A 8 95.71 -73.07 -37.04
N ALA A 9 95.30 -74.34 -37.06
CA ALA A 9 93.89 -74.73 -37.12
C ALA A 9 93.13 -74.37 -35.83
N GLY A 10 93.76 -74.54 -34.66
CA GLY A 10 93.23 -74.13 -33.36
C GLY A 10 93.08 -72.61 -33.25
N ASN A 11 94.05 -71.83 -33.72
CA ASN A 11 93.96 -70.36 -33.74
C ASN A 11 92.93 -69.85 -34.76
N GLN A 12 92.76 -70.48 -35.92
CA GLN A 12 91.69 -70.10 -36.87
C GLN A 12 90.30 -70.49 -36.35
N TYR A 13 90.15 -71.66 -35.72
CA TYR A 13 88.89 -72.05 -35.05
C TYR A 13 88.57 -71.14 -33.87
N ALA A 14 89.55 -70.79 -33.04
CA ALA A 14 89.39 -69.86 -31.93
C ALA A 14 89.03 -68.45 -32.41
N GLY A 15 89.61 -67.99 -33.53
CA GLY A 15 89.26 -66.73 -34.17
C GLY A 15 87.83 -66.72 -34.74
N ALA A 16 87.40 -67.81 -35.39
CA ALA A 16 86.05 -67.97 -35.91
C ALA A 16 84.99 -68.10 -34.80
N LEU A 17 85.30 -68.84 -33.72
CA LEU A 17 84.47 -68.93 -32.51
C LEU A 17 84.34 -67.58 -31.81
N ALA A 18 85.43 -66.81 -31.69
CA ALA A 18 85.41 -65.47 -31.11
C ALA A 18 84.60 -64.49 -31.98
N GLN A 19 84.70 -64.58 -33.32
CA GLN A 19 83.89 -63.78 -34.24
C GLN A 19 82.40 -64.17 -34.15
N PHE A 20 82.08 -65.45 -34.08
CA PHE A 20 80.70 -65.93 -33.92
C PHE A 20 80.10 -65.52 -32.58
N GLU A 21 80.82 -65.66 -31.48
CA GLU A 21 80.38 -65.18 -30.15
C GLU A 21 80.21 -63.66 -30.13
N ARG A 22 81.10 -62.90 -30.77
CA ARG A 22 80.97 -61.44 -30.91
C ARG A 22 79.74 -61.06 -31.77
N GLN A 23 79.49 -61.76 -32.87
CA GLN A 23 78.33 -61.50 -33.75
C GLN A 23 77.01 -61.93 -33.09
N ARG A 24 76.99 -63.04 -32.36
CA ARG A 24 75.86 -63.48 -31.53
C ARG A 24 75.57 -62.47 -30.43
N MET A 25 76.59 -61.99 -29.72
CA MET A 25 76.48 -60.96 -28.69
C MET A 25 75.94 -59.65 -29.27
N VAL A 26 76.45 -59.18 -30.41
CA VAL A 26 75.94 -57.98 -31.10
C VAL A 26 74.48 -58.14 -31.53
N THR A 27 74.08 -59.32 -32.02
CA THR A 27 72.69 -59.60 -32.44
C THR A 27 71.73 -59.65 -31.25
N VAL A 28 72.11 -60.30 -30.15
CA VAL A 28 71.30 -60.37 -28.93
C VAL A 28 71.16 -58.99 -28.28
N VAL A 29 72.25 -58.22 -28.20
CA VAL A 29 72.25 -56.85 -27.64
C VAL A 29 71.43 -55.91 -28.50
N SER A 30 71.54 -55.96 -29.83
CA SER A 30 70.72 -55.11 -30.71
C SER A 30 69.23 -55.49 -30.68
N ALA A 31 68.88 -56.78 -30.59
CA ALA A 31 67.49 -57.22 -30.42
C ALA A 31 66.89 -56.78 -29.07
N THR A 32 67.66 -56.87 -27.97
CA THR A 32 67.21 -56.38 -26.66
C THR A 32 67.10 -54.86 -26.63
N LEU A 33 68.05 -54.12 -27.21
CA LEU A 33 67.93 -52.67 -27.38
C LEU A 33 66.71 -52.29 -28.22
N GLY A 34 66.42 -53.04 -29.30
CA GLY A 34 65.24 -52.82 -30.12
C GLY A 34 63.93 -53.00 -29.35
N LEU A 35 63.83 -54.05 -28.53
CA LEU A 35 62.66 -54.29 -27.66
C LEU A 35 62.50 -53.23 -26.57
N LEU A 36 63.61 -52.82 -25.93
CA LEU A 36 63.60 -51.75 -24.94
C LEU A 36 63.21 -50.41 -25.57
N LEU A 37 63.72 -50.12 -26.77
CA LEU A 37 63.39 -48.90 -27.51
C LEU A 37 61.92 -48.91 -27.95
N ALA A 38 61.40 -50.03 -28.46
CA ALA A 38 59.99 -50.18 -28.82
C ALA A 38 59.08 -50.05 -27.60
N GLY A 39 59.45 -50.64 -26.46
CA GLY A 39 58.75 -50.48 -25.18
C GLY A 39 58.79 -49.04 -24.68
N PHE A 40 59.93 -48.36 -24.79
CA PHE A 40 60.08 -46.96 -24.41
C PHE A 40 59.27 -46.03 -25.33
N ILE A 41 59.33 -46.22 -26.64
CA ILE A 41 58.52 -45.48 -27.62
C ILE A 41 57.03 -45.75 -27.38
N GLY A 42 56.64 -47.01 -27.17
CA GLY A 42 55.26 -47.39 -26.84
C GLY A 42 54.77 -46.71 -25.56
N TRP A 43 55.58 -46.72 -24.49
CA TRP A 43 55.28 -46.00 -23.26
C TRP A 43 55.17 -44.49 -23.48
N LEU A 44 56.05 -43.90 -24.29
CA LEU A 44 56.04 -42.46 -24.60
C LEU A 44 54.80 -42.06 -25.41
N VAL A 45 54.42 -42.88 -26.39
CA VAL A 45 53.23 -42.67 -27.22
C VAL A 45 51.97 -42.89 -26.39
N ILE A 46 51.88 -43.93 -25.57
CA ILE A 46 50.70 -44.20 -24.74
C ILE A 46 50.53 -43.10 -23.67
N SER A 47 51.61 -42.73 -22.98
CA SER A 47 51.56 -41.69 -21.94
C SER A 47 51.20 -40.32 -22.51
N ARG A 48 51.67 -39.98 -23.72
CA ARG A 48 51.33 -38.70 -24.38
C ARG A 48 49.97 -38.70 -25.07
N SER A 49 49.60 -39.79 -25.73
CA SER A 49 48.40 -39.83 -26.57
C SER A 49 47.14 -40.21 -25.77
N PHE A 50 47.27 -40.98 -24.69
CA PHE A 50 46.14 -41.41 -23.85
C PHE A 50 46.25 -40.94 -22.40
N GLY A 51 47.42 -41.12 -21.77
CA GLY A 51 47.56 -40.87 -20.32
C GLY A 51 47.32 -39.41 -19.91
N ARG A 52 47.92 -38.45 -20.62
CA ARG A 52 47.79 -37.01 -20.29
C ARG A 52 46.39 -36.45 -20.57
N PRO A 53 45.78 -36.66 -21.76
CA PRO A 53 44.46 -36.10 -22.02
C PRO A 53 43.36 -36.69 -21.13
N VAL A 54 43.43 -37.98 -20.80
CA VAL A 54 42.48 -38.59 -19.85
C VAL A 54 42.64 -37.99 -18.44
N ALA A 55 43.86 -37.76 -17.98
CA ALA A 55 44.09 -37.09 -16.70
C ALA A 55 43.54 -35.66 -16.67
N GLN A 56 43.61 -34.93 -17.80
CA GLN A 56 43.02 -33.60 -17.93
C GLN A 56 41.48 -33.63 -17.89
N VAL A 57 40.86 -34.66 -18.47
CA VAL A 57 39.41 -34.86 -18.37
C VAL A 57 38.99 -35.17 -16.94
N VAL A 58 39.78 -35.95 -16.19
CA VAL A 58 39.53 -36.21 -14.76
C VAL A 58 39.66 -34.93 -13.95
N ASP A 59 40.73 -34.15 -14.13
CA ASP A 59 40.90 -32.85 -13.46
C ASP A 59 39.77 -31.87 -13.80
N ALA A 60 39.30 -31.85 -15.05
CA ALA A 60 38.15 -31.07 -15.47
C ALA A 60 36.86 -31.54 -14.78
N ALA A 61 36.63 -32.85 -14.66
CA ALA A 61 35.50 -33.39 -13.94
C ALA A 61 35.55 -33.04 -12.45
N ASP A 62 36.72 -33.10 -11.81
CA ASP A 62 36.93 -32.69 -10.41
C ASP A 62 36.61 -31.20 -10.23
N LYS A 63 37.05 -30.34 -11.15
CA LYS A 63 36.72 -28.90 -11.15
C LYS A 63 35.23 -28.65 -11.34
N MET A 64 34.58 -29.33 -12.29
CA MET A 64 33.14 -29.23 -12.51
C MET A 64 32.35 -29.68 -11.27
N ALA A 65 32.80 -30.74 -10.59
CA ALA A 65 32.19 -31.21 -9.35
C ALA A 65 32.35 -30.20 -8.20
N ALA A 66 33.45 -29.45 -8.19
CA ALA A 66 33.68 -28.34 -7.26
C ALA A 66 32.93 -27.04 -7.65
N GLY A 67 32.26 -27.01 -8.82
CA GLY A 67 31.58 -25.81 -9.34
C GLY A 67 32.50 -24.81 -10.05
N ASP A 68 33.77 -25.16 -10.29
CA ASP A 68 34.70 -24.37 -11.09
C ASP A 68 34.60 -24.77 -12.57
N PHE A 69 34.04 -23.87 -13.38
CA PHE A 69 33.91 -24.03 -14.83
C PHE A 69 34.88 -23.13 -15.61
N GLU A 70 35.86 -22.51 -14.96
CA GLU A 70 36.87 -21.65 -15.59
C GLU A 70 38.17 -22.42 -15.88
N PHE A 71 38.06 -23.49 -16.67
CA PHE A 71 39.18 -24.27 -17.16
C PHE A 71 39.09 -24.49 -18.68
N LYS A 72 40.19 -24.95 -19.29
CA LYS A 72 40.24 -25.31 -20.70
C LYS A 72 40.80 -26.72 -20.84
N VAL A 73 40.10 -27.57 -21.58
CA VAL A 73 40.58 -28.90 -21.99
C VAL A 73 40.70 -28.90 -23.50
N GLU A 74 41.91 -29.16 -23.99
CA GLU A 74 42.22 -29.21 -25.42
C GLU A 74 42.58 -30.63 -25.81
N ALA A 75 41.96 -31.13 -26.88
CA ALA A 75 42.28 -32.44 -27.43
C ALA A 75 43.60 -32.35 -28.21
N ALA A 76 44.52 -33.29 -27.96
CA ALA A 76 45.73 -33.42 -28.76
C ALA A 76 45.42 -33.88 -30.19
N ASN A 77 44.37 -34.68 -30.36
CA ASN A 77 43.79 -35.07 -31.65
C ASN A 77 42.25 -35.07 -31.53
N PRO A 78 41.53 -34.20 -32.25
CA PRO A 78 40.06 -34.09 -32.15
C PRO A 78 39.30 -35.32 -32.64
N ASP A 79 39.85 -36.06 -33.60
CA ASP A 79 39.12 -37.11 -34.32
C ASP A 79 39.09 -38.46 -33.60
N ASP A 80 39.94 -38.65 -32.59
CA ASP A 80 40.01 -39.88 -31.81
C ASP A 80 38.98 -39.94 -30.66
N GLU A 81 38.89 -41.09 -29.99
CA GLU A 81 37.93 -41.31 -28.90
C GLU A 81 38.16 -40.36 -27.72
N VAL A 82 39.41 -39.97 -27.48
CA VAL A 82 39.77 -39.06 -26.39
C VAL A 82 39.42 -37.63 -26.75
N GLY A 83 39.60 -37.22 -28.00
CA GLY A 83 39.13 -35.96 -28.54
C GLY A 83 37.62 -35.82 -28.45
N LYS A 84 36.86 -36.84 -28.84
CA LYS A 84 35.40 -36.88 -28.69
C LYS A 84 34.94 -36.78 -27.24
N LEU A 85 35.69 -37.38 -26.30
CA LEU A 85 35.44 -37.25 -24.86
C LEU A 85 35.68 -35.81 -24.38
N VAL A 86 36.81 -35.20 -24.77
CA VAL A 86 37.12 -33.79 -24.45
C VAL A 86 36.04 -32.86 -25.00
N GLU A 87 35.58 -33.07 -26.23
CA GLU A 87 34.48 -32.28 -26.79
C GLU A 87 33.17 -32.46 -26.02
N ALA A 88 32.87 -33.68 -25.57
CA ALA A 88 31.69 -33.92 -24.73
C ALA A 88 31.77 -33.15 -23.42
N VAL A 89 32.93 -33.18 -22.74
CA VAL A 89 33.19 -32.39 -21.53
C VAL A 89 33.04 -30.90 -21.80
N ASN A 90 33.63 -30.39 -22.89
CA ASN A 90 33.52 -28.97 -23.27
C ASN A 90 32.06 -28.56 -23.57
N ARG A 91 31.24 -29.45 -24.17
CA ARG A 91 29.79 -29.20 -24.38
C ARG A 91 29.03 -29.12 -23.07
N VAL A 92 29.32 -30.01 -22.11
CA VAL A 92 28.69 -29.95 -20.77
C VAL A 92 29.13 -28.69 -20.03
N GLN A 93 30.43 -28.38 -20.03
CA GLN A 93 30.99 -27.15 -19.45
C GLN A 93 30.29 -25.90 -20.03
N ALA A 94 30.16 -25.82 -21.35
CA ALA A 94 29.49 -24.69 -22.02
C ALA A 94 28.01 -24.56 -21.62
N SER A 95 27.29 -25.69 -21.51
CA SER A 95 25.88 -25.71 -21.11
C SER A 95 25.70 -25.21 -19.68
N VAL A 96 26.50 -25.73 -18.74
CA VAL A 96 26.43 -25.31 -17.33
C VAL A 96 26.86 -23.85 -17.17
N LYS A 97 27.92 -23.40 -17.86
CA LYS A 97 28.34 -21.99 -17.86
C LYS A 97 27.25 -21.05 -18.40
N GLY A 98 26.51 -21.50 -19.42
CA GLY A 98 25.34 -20.79 -19.93
C GLY A 98 24.27 -20.62 -18.85
N MET A 99 23.91 -21.69 -18.15
CA MET A 99 22.94 -21.63 -17.04
C MET A 99 23.39 -20.74 -15.88
N VAL A 100 24.66 -20.79 -15.50
CA VAL A 100 25.23 -19.91 -14.46
C VAL A 100 25.13 -18.44 -14.89
N THR A 101 25.39 -18.15 -16.16
CA THR A 101 25.26 -16.80 -16.73
C THR A 101 23.82 -16.31 -16.64
N ASP A 102 22.86 -17.14 -17.03
CA ASP A 102 21.44 -16.81 -16.97
C ASP A 102 20.95 -16.63 -15.52
N ALA A 103 21.35 -17.51 -14.61
CA ALA A 103 21.02 -17.40 -13.19
C ALA A 103 21.57 -16.10 -12.58
N ASN A 104 22.82 -15.72 -12.88
CA ASN A 104 23.41 -14.46 -12.43
C ASN A 104 22.70 -13.25 -13.03
N MET A 105 22.31 -13.32 -14.30
CA MET A 105 21.56 -12.26 -14.98
C MET A 105 20.18 -12.06 -14.34
N LEU A 106 19.45 -13.14 -14.09
CA LEU A 106 18.16 -13.11 -13.39
C LEU A 106 18.29 -12.60 -11.96
N ALA A 107 19.27 -13.08 -11.20
CA ALA A 107 19.52 -12.62 -9.84
C ALA A 107 19.81 -11.11 -9.79
N LYS A 108 20.67 -10.61 -10.69
CA LYS A 108 20.97 -9.19 -10.81
C LYS A 108 19.74 -8.37 -11.21
N ALA A 109 18.92 -8.87 -12.12
CA ALA A 109 17.68 -8.21 -12.51
C ALA A 109 16.68 -8.15 -11.35
N ALA A 110 16.54 -9.23 -10.58
CA ALA A 110 15.66 -9.29 -9.41
C ALA A 110 16.06 -8.29 -8.33
N VAL A 111 17.35 -8.21 -7.99
CA VAL A 111 17.88 -7.21 -7.03
C VAL A 111 17.63 -5.78 -7.50
N GLN A 112 17.62 -5.56 -8.82
CA GLN A 112 17.34 -4.26 -9.43
C GLN A 112 15.84 -3.98 -9.64
N GLY A 113 14.95 -4.86 -9.19
CA GLY A 113 13.50 -4.73 -9.38
C GLY A 113 13.00 -4.94 -10.81
N ARG A 114 13.87 -5.40 -11.73
CA ARG A 114 13.52 -5.69 -13.14
C ARG A 114 12.92 -7.09 -13.27
N LEU A 115 11.80 -7.30 -12.57
CA LEU A 115 11.19 -8.62 -12.41
C LEU A 115 10.73 -9.25 -13.73
N SER A 116 10.41 -8.46 -14.77
CA SER A 116 10.02 -8.99 -16.09
C SER A 116 11.17 -9.64 -16.89
N THR A 117 12.39 -9.62 -16.38
CA THR A 117 13.55 -10.23 -17.06
C THR A 117 13.44 -11.75 -17.06
N ARG A 118 13.70 -12.39 -18.20
CA ARG A 118 13.66 -13.85 -18.37
C ARG A 118 14.96 -14.35 -19.01
N ALA A 119 15.32 -15.58 -18.69
CA ALA A 119 16.42 -16.29 -19.36
C ALA A 119 15.92 -16.87 -20.68
N ASP A 120 16.77 -16.86 -21.71
CA ASP A 120 16.39 -17.35 -23.03
C ASP A 120 16.56 -18.88 -23.10
N ALA A 121 15.46 -19.59 -22.87
CA ALA A 121 15.41 -21.04 -22.90
C ALA A 121 15.88 -21.65 -24.23
N THR A 122 15.76 -20.93 -25.35
CA THR A 122 16.13 -21.45 -26.68
C THR A 122 17.63 -21.64 -26.87
N LYS A 123 18.45 -21.01 -26.02
CA LYS A 123 19.91 -21.18 -25.99
C LYS A 123 20.35 -22.51 -25.37
N HIS A 124 19.43 -23.20 -24.70
CA HIS A 124 19.69 -24.45 -23.98
C HIS A 124 19.03 -25.64 -24.67
N LYS A 125 19.50 -26.84 -24.37
CA LYS A 125 19.01 -28.09 -24.99
C LYS A 125 18.70 -29.13 -23.93
N GLY A 126 17.74 -30.01 -24.22
CA GLY A 126 17.33 -31.11 -23.32
C GLY A 126 16.90 -30.58 -21.95
N GLU A 127 17.28 -31.30 -20.89
CA GLU A 127 16.92 -30.97 -19.51
C GLU A 127 17.38 -29.58 -19.07
N PHE A 128 18.50 -29.06 -19.60
CA PHE A 128 18.94 -27.69 -19.29
C PHE A 128 17.94 -26.63 -19.77
N ARG A 129 17.28 -26.87 -20.90
CA ARG A 129 16.20 -26.00 -21.39
C ARG A 129 14.99 -26.08 -20.47
N GLU A 130 14.60 -27.29 -20.07
CA GLU A 130 13.46 -27.49 -19.16
C GLU A 130 13.70 -26.81 -17.80
N ILE A 131 14.94 -26.80 -17.30
CA ILE A 131 15.29 -26.05 -16.08
C ILE A 131 15.08 -24.55 -16.28
N VAL A 132 15.54 -23.98 -17.39
CA VAL A 132 15.38 -22.54 -17.67
C VAL A 132 13.91 -22.17 -17.86
N GLU A 133 13.13 -22.99 -18.57
CA GLU A 133 11.68 -22.82 -18.69
C GLU A 133 10.99 -22.93 -17.32
N GLY A 134 11.38 -23.89 -16.48
CA GLY A 134 10.87 -24.05 -15.12
C GLY A 134 11.14 -22.84 -14.22
N VAL A 135 12.35 -22.27 -14.29
CA VAL A 135 12.70 -21.03 -13.58
C VAL A 135 11.85 -19.86 -14.07
N ASN A 136 11.71 -19.69 -15.40
CA ASN A 136 10.88 -18.63 -15.98
C ASN A 136 9.40 -18.77 -15.56
N ASN A 137 8.85 -19.99 -15.61
CA ASN A 137 7.48 -20.27 -15.18
C ASN A 137 7.28 -19.97 -13.68
N THR A 138 8.29 -20.25 -12.85
CA THR A 138 8.26 -19.92 -11.42
C THR A 138 8.23 -18.40 -11.21
N LEU A 139 9.02 -17.65 -11.99
CA LEU A 139 8.99 -16.18 -11.96
C LEU A 139 7.62 -15.64 -12.40
N ASP A 140 7.04 -16.17 -13.48
CA ASP A 140 5.72 -15.75 -13.97
C ASP A 140 4.61 -16.01 -12.94
N ALA A 141 4.65 -17.15 -12.26
CA ALA A 141 3.71 -17.52 -11.21
C ALA A 141 3.76 -16.57 -9.99
N VAL A 142 4.90 -15.92 -9.75
CA VAL A 142 5.08 -14.96 -8.65
C VAL A 142 4.78 -13.52 -9.09
N ILE A 143 5.18 -13.15 -10.31
CA ILE A 143 5.10 -11.77 -10.80
C ILE A 143 3.68 -11.37 -11.18
N GLY A 144 2.88 -12.28 -11.73
CA GLY A 144 1.48 -12.00 -12.09
C GLY A 144 0.68 -11.44 -10.90
N PRO A 145 0.56 -12.18 -9.78
CA PRO A 145 -0.15 -11.71 -8.59
C PRO A 145 0.44 -10.43 -7.98
N LEU A 146 1.77 -10.25 -8.01
CA LEU A 146 2.41 -9.02 -7.52
C LEU A 146 2.03 -7.79 -8.35
N ASN A 147 1.95 -7.91 -9.67
CA ASN A 147 1.53 -6.82 -10.54
C ASN A 147 0.06 -6.45 -10.31
N VAL A 148 -0.82 -7.45 -10.11
CA VAL A 148 -2.22 -7.20 -9.74
C VAL A 148 -2.29 -6.44 -8.42
N ALA A 149 -1.60 -6.91 -7.38
CA ALA A 149 -1.55 -6.24 -6.08
C ALA A 149 -1.03 -4.80 -6.21
N ALA A 150 0.04 -4.57 -6.97
CA ALA A 150 0.60 -3.25 -7.21
C ALA A 150 -0.40 -2.30 -7.89
N GLY A 151 -1.12 -2.77 -8.91
CA GLY A 151 -2.15 -1.96 -9.58
C GLY A 151 -3.31 -1.59 -8.66
N TYR A 152 -3.72 -2.50 -7.77
CA TYR A 152 -4.73 -2.22 -6.76
C TYR A 152 -4.28 -1.17 -5.74
N VAL A 153 -3.05 -1.30 -5.24
CA VAL A 153 -2.46 -0.32 -4.31
C VAL A 153 -2.31 1.05 -4.99
N ASP A 154 -1.92 1.10 -6.25
CA ASP A 154 -1.82 2.34 -7.03
C ASP A 154 -3.18 3.05 -7.13
N ARG A 155 -4.25 2.32 -7.49
CA ARG A 155 -5.61 2.88 -7.55
C ARG A 155 -6.06 3.44 -6.21
N ILE A 156 -5.91 2.66 -5.13
CA ILE A 156 -6.27 3.08 -3.76
C ILE A 156 -5.47 4.33 -3.36
N SER A 157 -4.18 4.39 -3.71
CA SER A 157 -3.31 5.53 -3.40
C SER A 157 -3.74 6.81 -4.13
N ASN A 158 -4.36 6.67 -5.30
CA ASN A 158 -4.95 7.77 -6.06
C ASN A 158 -6.42 8.08 -5.65
N GLY A 159 -6.95 7.41 -4.63
CA GLY A 159 -8.31 7.61 -4.14
C GLY A 159 -9.40 6.92 -4.97
N ASP A 160 -9.04 6.13 -5.97
CA ASP A 160 -9.96 5.26 -6.72
C ASP A 160 -10.06 3.92 -6.00
N ILE A 161 -11.17 3.69 -5.28
CA ILE A 161 -11.39 2.45 -4.53
C ILE A 161 -11.95 1.40 -5.49
N PRO A 162 -11.15 0.37 -5.87
CA PRO A 162 -11.54 -0.61 -6.87
C PRO A 162 -12.57 -1.61 -6.32
N GLU A 163 -13.22 -2.34 -7.22
CA GLU A 163 -13.95 -3.56 -6.85
C GLU A 163 -13.02 -4.65 -6.32
N LYS A 164 -13.56 -5.53 -5.47
CA LYS A 164 -12.79 -6.63 -4.85
C LYS A 164 -12.14 -7.54 -5.89
N ILE A 165 -10.96 -8.04 -5.56
CA ILE A 165 -10.28 -9.06 -6.35
C ILE A 165 -11.08 -10.37 -6.25
N THR A 166 -11.57 -10.87 -7.38
CA THR A 166 -12.35 -12.11 -7.48
C THR A 166 -11.52 -13.31 -7.92
N ASP A 167 -10.32 -13.08 -8.45
CA ASP A 167 -9.45 -14.15 -8.95
C ASP A 167 -9.10 -15.19 -7.87
N GLU A 168 -8.92 -16.42 -8.33
CA GLU A 168 -8.52 -17.53 -7.47
C GLU A 168 -7.00 -17.57 -7.30
N TYR A 169 -6.56 -17.51 -6.05
CA TYR A 169 -5.16 -17.68 -5.67
C TYR A 169 -5.06 -18.76 -4.58
N LYS A 170 -3.86 -19.27 -4.38
CA LYS A 170 -3.55 -20.30 -3.36
C LYS A 170 -2.45 -19.79 -2.43
N GLY A 171 -2.38 -20.35 -1.23
CA GLY A 171 -1.34 -20.04 -0.24
C GLY A 171 -1.23 -18.54 0.07
N ASP A 172 0.00 -18.03 0.07
CA ASP A 172 0.33 -16.64 0.42
C ASP A 172 -0.35 -15.61 -0.47
N PHE A 173 -0.52 -15.90 -1.76
CA PHE A 173 -1.22 -14.99 -2.67
C PHE A 173 -2.72 -14.89 -2.35
N ASN A 174 -3.34 -15.96 -1.84
CA ASN A 174 -4.72 -15.88 -1.36
C ASN A 174 -4.81 -15.04 -0.09
N ALA A 175 -3.83 -15.15 0.81
CA ALA A 175 -3.75 -14.29 2.00
C ALA A 175 -3.58 -12.82 1.60
N LEU A 176 -2.69 -12.51 0.64
CA LEU A 176 -2.50 -11.17 0.09
C LEU A 176 -3.80 -10.62 -0.52
N LYS A 177 -4.48 -11.42 -1.37
CA LYS A 177 -5.80 -11.07 -1.92
C LYS A 177 -6.78 -10.71 -0.81
N ASN A 178 -6.92 -11.57 0.20
CA ASN A 178 -7.88 -11.36 1.28
C ASN A 178 -7.56 -10.10 2.09
N ASN A 179 -6.27 -9.83 2.35
CA ASN A 179 -5.84 -8.62 3.04
C ASN A 179 -6.16 -7.35 2.23
N LEU A 180 -5.89 -7.36 0.91
CA LEU A 180 -6.26 -6.25 0.02
C LEU A 180 -7.78 -6.08 -0.05
N ASN A 181 -8.55 -7.15 -0.17
CA ASN A 181 -10.00 -7.11 -0.15
C ASN A 181 -10.57 -6.55 1.17
N THR A 182 -9.98 -6.90 2.31
CA THR A 182 -10.33 -6.31 3.61
C THR A 182 -10.03 -4.81 3.64
N CYS A 183 -8.90 -4.38 3.07
CA CYS A 183 -8.55 -2.97 2.95
C CYS A 183 -9.55 -2.22 2.06
N ILE A 184 -9.87 -2.75 0.88
CA ILE A 184 -10.89 -2.22 -0.03
C ILE A 184 -12.23 -2.05 0.69
N ASP A 185 -12.69 -3.10 1.37
CA ASP A 185 -13.97 -3.08 2.10
C ASP A 185 -13.97 -2.01 3.20
N ALA A 186 -12.87 -1.88 3.95
CA ALA A 186 -12.76 -0.91 5.04
C ALA A 186 -12.79 0.53 4.53
N VAL A 187 -12.00 0.86 3.50
CA VAL A 187 -11.97 2.20 2.91
C VAL A 187 -13.31 2.52 2.25
N ASN A 188 -13.90 1.57 1.51
CA ASN A 188 -15.20 1.75 0.89
C ASN A 188 -16.31 2.02 1.92
N ARG A 189 -16.32 1.30 3.05
CA ARG A 189 -17.28 1.57 4.14
C ARG A 189 -17.15 2.99 4.69
N LEU A 190 -15.92 3.50 4.85
CA LEU A 190 -15.71 4.88 5.30
C LEU A 190 -16.21 5.90 4.29
N VAL A 191 -15.97 5.68 3.00
CA VAL A 191 -16.48 6.56 1.93
C VAL A 191 -18.01 6.58 1.94
N VAL A 192 -18.65 5.41 2.06
CA VAL A 192 -20.11 5.29 2.16
C VAL A 192 -20.64 6.05 3.37
N ASP A 193 -20.03 5.88 4.54
CA ASP A 193 -20.45 6.59 5.75
C ASP A 193 -20.25 8.10 5.65
N ALA A 194 -19.14 8.55 5.06
CA ALA A 194 -18.88 9.97 4.83
C ALA A 194 -19.92 10.60 3.88
N ASN A 195 -20.26 9.92 2.78
CA ASN A 195 -21.29 10.37 1.85
C ASN A 195 -22.66 10.40 2.52
N MET A 196 -23.03 9.35 3.27
CA MET A 196 -24.29 9.28 4.01
C MET A 196 -24.42 10.42 5.03
N LEU A 197 -23.36 10.72 5.77
CA LEU A 197 -23.33 11.84 6.73
C LEU A 197 -23.43 13.19 6.01
N SER A 198 -22.75 13.36 4.89
CA SER A 198 -22.81 14.57 4.07
C SER A 198 -24.22 14.82 3.53
N GLU A 199 -24.83 13.80 2.93
CA GLU A 199 -26.21 13.86 2.43
C GLU A 199 -27.21 14.15 3.56
N ALA A 200 -27.04 13.51 4.72
CA ALA A 200 -27.88 13.76 5.89
C ALA A 200 -27.74 15.20 6.38
N ALA A 201 -26.54 15.75 6.42
CA ALA A 201 -26.29 17.14 6.81
C ALA A 201 -26.93 18.13 5.82
N LEU A 202 -26.76 17.91 4.52
CA LEU A 202 -27.40 18.72 3.47
C LEU A 202 -28.93 18.67 3.54
N ALA A 203 -29.49 17.52 3.93
CA ALA A 203 -30.92 17.34 4.14
C ALA A 203 -31.42 17.85 5.52
N GLY A 204 -30.55 18.45 6.35
CA GLY A 204 -30.89 18.93 7.70
C GLY A 204 -31.14 17.82 8.74
N LYS A 205 -30.84 16.55 8.41
CA LYS A 205 -30.98 15.40 9.30
C LYS A 205 -29.78 15.27 10.24
N LEU A 206 -29.59 16.28 11.08
CA LEU A 206 -28.40 16.43 11.93
C LEU A 206 -28.25 15.37 13.04
N ALA A 207 -29.26 14.52 13.27
CA ALA A 207 -29.19 13.39 14.21
C ALA A 207 -28.54 12.13 13.61
N THR A 208 -28.33 12.07 12.29
CA THR A 208 -27.72 10.92 11.63
C THR A 208 -26.27 10.74 12.06
N ARG A 209 -25.87 9.51 12.37
CA ARG A 209 -24.52 9.13 12.76
C ARG A 209 -24.08 7.90 11.97
N ALA A 210 -22.78 7.80 11.72
CA ALA A 210 -22.19 6.59 11.14
C ALA A 210 -22.06 5.50 12.21
N ASP A 211 -22.29 4.24 11.84
CA ASP A 211 -22.21 3.13 12.79
C ASP A 211 -20.76 2.66 12.99
N ALA A 212 -20.14 3.14 14.06
CA ALA A 212 -18.76 2.79 14.44
C ALA A 212 -18.54 1.29 14.60
N LYS A 213 -19.57 0.49 14.92
CA LYS A 213 -19.42 -0.97 15.12
C LYS A 213 -19.12 -1.72 13.83
N ARG A 214 -19.36 -1.10 12.66
CA ARG A 214 -19.04 -1.66 11.33
C ARG A 214 -17.56 -1.48 10.95
N HIS A 215 -16.77 -0.86 11.82
CA HIS A 215 -15.38 -0.53 11.60
C HIS A 215 -14.48 -1.11 12.69
N GLU A 216 -13.21 -1.32 12.35
CA GLU A 216 -12.21 -1.90 13.23
C GLU A 216 -10.98 -1.00 13.35
N GLY A 217 -10.20 -1.18 14.42
CA GLY A 217 -8.94 -0.46 14.62
C GLY A 217 -9.08 1.06 14.55
N ASP A 218 -8.19 1.70 13.80
CA ASP A 218 -8.17 3.16 13.67
C ASP A 218 -9.33 3.69 12.80
N PHE A 219 -9.87 2.88 11.88
CA PHE A 219 -11.07 3.27 11.13
C PHE A 219 -12.28 3.45 12.05
N ARG A 220 -12.41 2.61 13.09
CA ARG A 220 -13.44 2.81 14.12
C ARG A 220 -13.24 4.12 14.87
N LYS A 221 -12.02 4.43 15.29
CA LYS A 221 -11.70 5.68 16.00
C LYS A 221 -12.01 6.90 15.15
N ILE A 222 -11.77 6.83 13.83
CA ILE A 222 -12.14 7.90 12.89
C ILE A 222 -13.66 8.12 12.93
N VAL A 223 -14.46 7.07 12.82
CA VAL A 223 -15.93 7.19 12.84
C VAL A 223 -16.45 7.71 14.19
N GLU A 224 -15.90 7.21 15.31
CA GLU A 224 -16.21 7.72 16.64
C GLU A 224 -15.87 9.20 16.78
N GLY A 225 -14.70 9.62 16.28
CA GLY A 225 -14.26 11.02 16.30
C GLY A 225 -15.12 11.95 15.42
N VAL A 226 -15.53 11.49 14.25
CA VAL A 226 -16.48 12.22 13.38
C VAL A 226 -17.83 12.37 14.08
N ASN A 227 -18.36 11.29 14.66
CA ASN A 227 -19.61 11.34 15.41
C ASN A 227 -19.53 12.30 16.62
N ALA A 228 -18.44 12.27 17.38
CA ALA A 228 -18.22 13.17 18.50
C ALA A 228 -18.14 14.65 18.06
N THR A 229 -17.53 14.90 16.91
CA THR A 229 -17.48 16.23 16.30
C THR A 229 -18.87 16.72 15.90
N LEU A 230 -19.68 15.83 15.29
CA LEU A 230 -21.08 16.13 14.98
C LEU A 230 -21.87 16.43 16.26
N ASP A 231 -21.71 15.65 17.33
CA ASP A 231 -22.39 15.90 18.60
C ASP A 231 -21.99 17.25 19.22
N ALA A 232 -20.71 17.59 19.17
CA ALA A 232 -20.19 18.88 19.65
C ALA A 232 -20.81 20.09 18.93
N VAL A 233 -21.24 19.93 17.67
CA VAL A 233 -21.91 20.99 16.89
C VAL A 233 -23.44 20.91 17.03
N VAL A 234 -24.02 19.72 17.00
CA VAL A 234 -25.47 19.51 16.93
C VAL A 234 -26.15 19.76 18.27
N VAL A 235 -25.50 19.44 19.40
CA VAL A 235 -26.07 19.68 20.73
C VAL A 235 -26.35 21.18 20.98
N PRO A 236 -25.38 22.11 20.81
CA PRO A 236 -25.65 23.55 20.94
C PRO A 236 -26.73 24.05 19.97
N VAL A 237 -26.69 23.61 18.71
CA VAL A 237 -27.68 24.03 17.69
C VAL A 237 -29.10 23.61 18.08
N ASN A 238 -29.28 22.41 18.62
CA ASN A 238 -30.58 21.96 19.11
C ASN A 238 -31.06 22.76 20.33
N GLU A 239 -30.14 23.19 21.20
CA GLU A 239 -30.48 24.02 22.35
C GLU A 239 -30.91 25.42 21.94
N VAL A 240 -30.19 26.05 21.00
CA VAL A 240 -30.60 27.31 20.38
C VAL A 240 -31.98 27.15 19.73
N LYS A 241 -32.20 26.08 18.97
CA LYS A 241 -33.50 25.79 18.35
C LYS A 241 -34.62 25.70 19.38
N ARG A 242 -34.40 24.99 20.51
CA ARG A 242 -35.38 24.87 21.60
C ARG A 242 -35.79 26.25 22.14
N VAL A 243 -34.80 27.08 22.44
CA VAL A 243 -35.02 28.43 22.99
C VAL A 243 -35.68 29.35 21.95
N MET A 244 -35.29 29.29 20.68
CA MET A 244 -35.91 30.07 19.61
C MET A 244 -37.37 29.69 19.35
N VAL A 245 -37.71 28.39 19.46
CA VAL A 245 -39.11 27.95 19.37
C VAL A 245 -39.92 28.52 20.53
N ALA A 246 -39.43 28.42 21.77
CA ALA A 246 -40.10 29.00 22.94
C ALA A 246 -40.28 30.53 22.81
N LEU A 247 -39.23 31.22 22.34
CA LEU A 247 -39.28 32.66 22.04
C LEU A 247 -40.36 32.98 21.00
N SER A 248 -40.50 32.17 19.94
CA SER A 248 -41.53 32.36 18.91
C SER A 248 -42.96 32.16 19.43
N GLU A 249 -43.12 31.38 20.50
CA GLU A 249 -44.39 31.18 21.22
C GLU A 249 -44.62 32.26 22.29
N GLY A 250 -43.68 33.20 22.45
CA GLY A 250 -43.74 34.29 23.42
C GLY A 250 -43.22 33.96 24.81
N ASP A 251 -42.62 32.78 25.02
CA ASP A 251 -41.98 32.44 26.28
C ASP A 251 -40.57 33.03 26.37
N LEU A 252 -40.45 34.19 27.03
CA LEU A 252 -39.19 34.90 27.28
C LEU A 252 -38.46 34.41 28.53
N THR A 253 -38.91 33.32 29.17
CA THR A 253 -38.28 32.78 30.38
C THR A 253 -37.24 31.71 30.07
N GLN A 254 -37.26 31.13 28.87
CA GLN A 254 -36.31 30.12 28.44
C GLN A 254 -34.95 30.75 28.10
N LYS A 255 -33.89 30.11 28.57
CA LYS A 255 -32.49 30.45 28.27
C LYS A 255 -31.74 29.23 27.77
N ILE A 256 -30.63 29.46 27.09
CA ILE A 256 -29.76 28.38 26.63
C ILE A 256 -29.08 27.75 27.85
N GLN A 257 -29.26 26.44 28.00
CA GLN A 257 -28.68 25.66 29.09
C GLN A 257 -27.49 24.84 28.60
N GLY A 258 -26.38 24.88 29.34
CA GLY A 258 -25.18 24.11 29.02
C GLY A 258 -23.90 24.84 29.41
N ASN A 259 -22.82 24.08 29.49
CA ASN A 259 -21.48 24.64 29.70
C ASN A 259 -20.74 24.75 28.36
N TYR A 260 -21.06 25.81 27.62
CA TYR A 260 -20.45 26.08 26.31
C TYR A 260 -19.19 26.95 26.45
N GLN A 261 -18.27 26.79 25.50
CA GLN A 261 -17.02 27.54 25.41
C GLN A 261 -16.80 28.05 23.99
N GLY A 262 -15.91 29.04 23.82
CA GLY A 262 -15.58 29.61 22.50
C GLY A 262 -16.80 30.18 21.78
N ASP A 263 -16.93 29.90 20.48
CA ASP A 263 -18.00 30.45 19.63
C ASP A 263 -19.42 30.10 20.13
N PHE A 264 -19.60 28.89 20.70
CA PHE A 264 -20.89 28.51 21.26
C PHE A 264 -21.24 29.25 22.55
N LYS A 265 -20.23 29.71 23.31
CA LYS A 265 -20.47 30.58 24.48
C LYS A 265 -20.93 31.96 24.05
N VAL A 266 -20.28 32.53 23.02
CA VAL A 266 -20.70 33.81 22.43
C VAL A 266 -22.12 33.71 21.89
N LEU A 267 -22.47 32.60 21.20
CA LEU A 267 -23.82 32.37 20.71
C LEU A 267 -24.84 32.26 21.84
N GLN A 268 -24.49 31.54 22.92
CA GLN A 268 -25.32 31.45 24.13
C GLN A 268 -25.63 32.84 24.69
N GLU A 269 -24.59 33.63 24.97
CA GLU A 269 -24.72 34.97 25.54
C GLU A 269 -25.53 35.89 24.62
N ALA A 270 -25.29 35.86 23.31
CA ALA A 270 -26.03 36.69 22.36
C ALA A 270 -27.54 36.37 22.33
N VAL A 271 -27.90 35.09 22.38
CA VAL A 271 -29.31 34.67 22.45
C VAL A 271 -29.93 35.04 23.79
N ASP A 272 -29.26 34.74 24.90
CA ASP A 272 -29.76 35.02 26.23
C ASP A 272 -29.94 36.54 26.45
N ASP A 273 -28.96 37.36 26.08
CA ASP A 273 -29.04 38.82 26.16
C ASP A 273 -30.19 39.38 25.30
N SER A 274 -30.46 38.78 24.14
CA SER A 274 -31.57 39.19 23.28
C SER A 274 -32.92 38.94 23.97
N ILE A 275 -33.06 37.80 24.65
CA ILE A 275 -34.25 37.47 25.43
C ILE A 275 -34.42 38.44 26.61
N ASP A 276 -33.33 38.80 27.31
CA ASP A 276 -33.40 39.76 28.42
C ASP A 276 -33.83 41.15 27.94
N LYS A 277 -33.29 41.61 26.81
CA LYS A 277 -33.69 42.89 26.21
C LYS A 277 -35.16 42.88 25.80
N LEU A 278 -35.65 41.82 25.18
CA LEU A 278 -37.07 41.68 24.84
C LEU A 278 -37.95 41.69 26.09
N ASN A 279 -37.58 40.95 27.13
CA ASN A 279 -38.35 40.90 28.37
C ASN A 279 -38.42 42.27 29.07
N SER A 280 -37.31 43.01 29.07
CA SER A 280 -37.25 44.38 29.58
C SER A 280 -38.14 45.34 28.77
N LEU A 281 -38.12 45.24 27.43
CA LEU A 281 -38.98 46.05 26.56
C LEU A 281 -40.47 45.78 26.81
N ILE A 282 -40.88 44.50 26.89
CA ILE A 282 -42.27 44.12 27.19
C ILE A 282 -42.70 44.62 28.57
N SER A 283 -41.82 44.52 29.57
CA SER A 283 -42.08 45.07 30.91
C SER A 283 -42.26 46.59 30.89
N GLY A 284 -41.44 47.31 30.12
CA GLY A 284 -41.56 48.76 29.92
C GLY A 284 -42.85 49.17 29.22
N ILE A 285 -43.27 48.43 28.19
CA ILE A 285 -44.54 48.64 27.49
C ILE A 285 -45.72 48.41 28.44
N LYS A 286 -45.69 47.33 29.22
CA LYS A 286 -46.73 47.03 30.22
C LYS A 286 -46.85 48.16 31.24
N SER A 287 -45.74 48.62 31.80
CA SER A 287 -45.73 49.74 32.75
C SER A 287 -46.29 51.02 32.12
N SER A 288 -45.92 51.32 30.87
CA SER A 288 -46.45 52.47 30.14
C SER A 288 -47.96 52.35 29.87
N ALA A 289 -48.46 51.16 29.53
CA ALA A 289 -49.89 50.89 29.36
C ALA A 289 -50.66 51.07 30.68
N ASP A 290 -50.11 50.61 31.80
CA ASP A 290 -50.71 50.80 33.13
C ASP A 290 -50.80 52.28 33.52
N LEU A 291 -49.75 53.06 33.22
CA LEU A 291 -49.74 54.52 33.42
C LEU A 291 -50.79 55.22 32.55
N ILE A 292 -50.87 54.87 31.27
CA ILE A 292 -51.88 55.42 30.35
C ILE A 292 -53.29 55.08 30.82
N ASN A 293 -53.53 53.84 31.23
CA ASN A 293 -54.84 53.40 31.75
C ASN A 293 -55.22 54.15 33.04
N THR A 294 -54.25 54.39 33.92
CA THR A 294 -54.48 55.18 35.14
C THR A 294 -54.82 56.63 34.80
N ALA A 295 -54.03 57.27 33.94
CA ALA A 295 -54.29 58.63 33.47
C ALA A 295 -55.65 58.76 32.76
N ALA A 296 -56.02 57.78 31.93
CA ALA A 296 -57.32 57.75 31.27
C ALA A 296 -58.49 57.69 32.27
N LYS A 297 -58.35 56.92 33.36
CA LYS A 297 -59.35 56.87 34.45
C LYS A 297 -59.45 58.22 35.19
N GLU A 298 -58.34 58.88 35.45
CA GLU A 298 -58.32 60.21 36.08
C GLU A 298 -58.96 61.27 35.19
N ILE A 299 -58.65 61.27 33.89
CA ILE A 299 -59.27 62.18 32.91
C ILE A 299 -60.78 61.93 32.84
N ALA A 300 -61.21 60.67 32.77
CA ALA A 300 -62.63 60.33 32.74
C ALA A 300 -63.36 60.81 34.01
N ALA A 301 -62.77 60.62 35.19
CA ALA A 301 -63.32 61.13 36.45
C ALA A 301 -63.37 62.67 36.47
N GLY A 302 -62.32 63.33 36.01
CA GLY A 302 -62.26 64.79 35.88
C GLY A 302 -63.31 65.35 34.93
N ASN A 303 -63.53 64.70 33.79
CA ASN A 303 -64.54 65.11 32.81
C ASN A 303 -65.96 64.96 33.36
N THR A 304 -66.24 63.89 34.12
CA THR A 304 -67.53 63.73 34.82
C THR A 304 -67.76 64.85 35.83
N ASN A 305 -66.76 65.20 36.63
CA ASN A 305 -66.86 66.30 37.59
C ASN A 305 -67.07 67.66 36.89
N LEU A 306 -66.36 67.90 35.79
CA LEU A 306 -66.52 69.12 35.00
C LEU A 306 -67.91 69.20 34.36
N SER A 307 -68.44 68.09 33.83
CA SER A 307 -69.80 68.02 33.29
C SER A 307 -70.82 68.40 34.36
N GLN A 308 -70.74 67.80 35.55
CA GLN A 308 -71.64 68.11 36.67
C GLN A 308 -71.58 69.60 37.05
N ARG A 309 -70.39 70.16 37.21
CA ARG A 309 -70.23 71.59 37.53
C ARG A 309 -70.75 72.51 36.42
N THR A 310 -70.59 72.10 35.17
CA THR A 310 -71.11 72.85 34.02
C THR A 310 -72.63 72.83 34.00
N GLU A 311 -73.27 71.71 34.33
CA GLU A 311 -74.73 71.58 34.49
C GLU A 311 -75.23 72.47 35.65
N GLU A 312 -74.58 72.42 36.82
CA GLU A 312 -74.90 73.28 37.97
C GLU A 312 -74.79 74.77 37.62
N GLN A 313 -73.73 75.15 36.89
CA GLN A 313 -73.51 76.53 36.46
C GLN A 313 -74.50 76.98 35.39
N ALA A 314 -74.86 76.11 34.45
CA ALA A 314 -75.90 76.37 33.46
C ALA A 314 -77.26 76.59 34.12
N SER A 315 -77.63 75.74 35.08
CA SER A 315 -78.85 75.90 35.88
C SER A 315 -78.85 77.22 36.65
N SER A 316 -77.72 77.59 37.27
CA SER A 316 -77.61 78.85 38.01
C SER A 316 -77.75 80.07 37.10
N LEU A 317 -77.21 80.00 35.88
CA LEU A 317 -77.36 81.03 34.86
C LEU A 317 -78.80 81.14 34.37
N GLU A 318 -79.50 80.01 34.21
CA GLU A 318 -80.90 79.96 33.82
C GLU A 318 -81.80 80.57 34.90
N GLU A 319 -81.54 80.26 36.18
CA GLU A 319 -82.22 80.89 37.32
C GLU A 319 -81.96 82.41 37.38
N THR A 320 -80.72 82.82 37.14
CA THR A 320 -80.36 84.25 37.08
C THR A 320 -81.05 84.95 35.91
N ALA A 321 -81.08 84.32 34.72
CA ALA A 321 -81.74 84.85 33.54
C ALA A 321 -83.26 84.97 33.75
N SER A 322 -83.89 83.95 34.33
CA SER A 322 -85.31 83.94 34.70
C SER A 322 -85.63 85.06 35.71
N SER A 323 -84.82 85.19 36.76
CA SER A 323 -84.95 86.27 37.74
C SER A 323 -84.81 87.65 37.10
N MET A 324 -83.88 87.79 36.14
CA MET A 324 -83.69 89.03 35.37
C MET A 324 -84.86 89.30 34.41
N GLU A 325 -85.44 88.28 33.79
CA GLU A 325 -86.67 88.40 32.99
C GLU A 325 -87.86 88.82 33.85
N GLU A 326 -88.03 88.21 35.02
CA GLU A 326 -89.09 88.54 35.98
C GLU A 326 -88.96 90.01 36.45
N LEU A 327 -87.76 90.43 36.85
CA LEU A 327 -87.46 91.82 37.19
C LEU A 327 -87.74 92.77 36.02
N THR A 328 -87.29 92.41 34.81
CA THR A 328 -87.53 93.23 33.60
C THR A 328 -89.02 93.31 33.26
N SER A 329 -89.80 92.24 33.48
CA SER A 329 -91.25 92.23 33.29
C SER A 329 -91.96 93.11 34.32
N THR A 330 -91.49 93.09 35.57
CA THR A 330 -92.00 93.91 36.69
C THR A 330 -91.76 95.40 36.44
N VAL A 331 -90.64 95.76 35.81
CA VAL A 331 -90.33 97.15 35.43
C VAL A 331 -91.12 97.62 34.20
N LYS A 332 -91.68 96.70 33.40
CA LYS A 332 -92.50 97.01 32.20
C LYS A 332 -94.01 97.08 32.47
N GLN A 333 -94.52 96.57 33.59
CA GLN A 333 -95.91 96.76 34.05
C GLN A 333 -96.09 98.09 34.77
#